data_AF-A0A5C4UM76-F1
#
_entry.id   AF-A0A5C4UM76-F1
#
_cell.length_a   1.000
_cell.length_b   1.000
_cell.length_c   1.000
_cell.angle_alpha   90.00
_cell.angle_beta   90.00
_cell.angle_gamma   90.00
#
_symmetry.space_group_name_H-M   'P 1'
#
loop_
_entity.id
_entity.type
_entity.pdbx_description
1 polymer ?
#
loop_
_entity_poly.entity_id
_entity_poly.type
_entity_poly.pdbx_seq_one_letter_code
_entity_poly.pdbx_strand_id
1 'polypeptide(L)'
;MAARGIPVAPPPTPSSDPDHRAQADPRIPALFRDAVAEDPRVLDWAQRVAAHARRTPGGAVTVAGARSLLLLGPTGTGKTHQAFGALRALARHGVRLGWRSESAADLYAALRPTQSRDTERELWTVMTSPLLMIDDLAAAKPSAWTEEITYRVVNHRYAHQLPLLITSNEPLERIRTVLGDRVASRLAQMTDRVVLTGPDRRRQTG
;
A
#
# COMPACT_ATOMS: atom_id res chain seq x y z
N MET A 1 -52.10 -5.94 22.34
CA MET A 1 -50.64 -5.87 22.55
C MET A 1 -49.95 -5.72 21.20
N ALA A 2 -49.72 -4.48 20.75
CA ALA A 2 -49.11 -4.21 19.44
C ALA A 2 -47.58 -4.14 19.58
N ALA A 3 -46.86 -5.07 18.95
CA ALA A 3 -45.41 -5.04 18.83
C ALA A 3 -45.00 -4.02 17.76
N ARG A 4 -44.30 -2.95 18.16
CA ARG A 4 -43.67 -2.00 17.24
C ARG A 4 -42.35 -2.58 16.74
N GLY A 5 -42.31 -3.04 15.49
CA GLY A 5 -41.07 -3.39 14.81
C GLY A 5 -40.25 -2.14 14.51
N ILE A 6 -38.97 -2.16 14.87
CA ILE A 6 -37.99 -1.11 14.54
C ILE A 6 -37.67 -1.24 13.03
N PRO A 7 -37.78 -0.18 12.22
CA PRO A 7 -37.42 -0.27 10.82
C PRO A 7 -35.91 -0.42 10.67
N VAL A 8 -35.49 -1.53 10.05
CA VAL A 8 -34.12 -1.74 9.59
C VAL A 8 -33.85 -0.75 8.46
N ALA A 9 -32.87 0.12 8.63
CA ALA A 9 -32.45 1.05 7.59
C ALA A 9 -31.95 0.26 6.36
N PRO A 10 -32.32 0.66 5.13
CA PRO A 10 -31.82 0.02 3.93
C PRO A 10 -30.29 0.15 3.85
N PRO A 11 -29.59 -0.80 3.20
CA PRO A 11 -28.16 -0.67 2.95
C PRO A 11 -27.90 0.64 2.19
N PRO A 12 -26.79 1.34 2.48
CA PRO A 12 -26.50 2.61 1.82
C PRO A 12 -26.42 2.38 0.30
N THR A 13 -27.24 3.12 -0.44
CA THR A 13 -27.18 3.18 -1.90
C THR A 13 -25.79 3.66 -2.31
N PRO A 14 -25.12 3.00 -3.28
CA PRO A 14 -23.89 3.55 -3.85
C PRO A 14 -24.22 4.94 -4.42
N SER A 15 -23.56 5.95 -3.87
CA SER A 15 -23.72 7.34 -4.29
C SER A 15 -23.44 7.48 -5.80
N SER A 16 -24.40 8.04 -6.53
CA SER A 16 -24.34 8.32 -7.97
C SER A 16 -23.75 9.70 -8.27
N ASP A 17 -22.90 10.24 -7.38
CA ASP A 17 -22.37 11.59 -7.50
C ASP A 17 -21.28 11.69 -8.59
N PRO A 18 -21.48 12.48 -9.66
CA PRO A 18 -20.49 12.70 -10.72
C PRO A 18 -19.25 13.47 -10.22
N ASP A 19 -19.26 14.03 -9.01
CA ASP A 19 -18.10 14.67 -8.35
C ASP A 19 -17.02 13.69 -7.87
N HIS A 20 -17.11 12.42 -8.26
CA HIS A 20 -16.09 11.38 -8.04
C HIS A 20 -14.74 11.59 -8.74
N ARG A 21 -14.49 12.78 -9.30
CA ARG A 21 -13.13 13.37 -9.30
C ARG A 21 -12.74 13.62 -7.85
N ALA A 22 -12.52 12.54 -7.11
CA ALA A 22 -11.95 12.52 -5.78
C ALA A 22 -10.86 13.60 -5.76
N GLN A 23 -11.03 14.61 -4.89
CA GLN A 23 -9.99 15.60 -4.60
C GLN A 23 -8.65 14.91 -4.74
N ALA A 24 -7.88 15.32 -5.75
CA ALA A 24 -6.61 14.68 -6.06
C ALA A 24 -5.81 14.67 -4.76
N ASP A 25 -5.72 13.49 -4.13
CA ASP A 25 -5.09 13.38 -2.82
C ASP A 25 -3.67 13.94 -2.99
N PRO A 26 -3.32 15.06 -2.35
CA PRO A 26 -2.08 15.78 -2.66
C PRO A 26 -0.85 14.96 -2.34
N ARG A 27 -1.00 13.87 -1.57
CA ARG A 27 0.05 12.87 -1.31
C ARG A 27 0.37 12.00 -2.53
N ILE A 28 -0.51 11.93 -3.53
CA ILE A 28 -0.25 11.24 -4.79
C ILE A 28 0.60 12.17 -5.67
N PRO A 29 1.80 11.75 -6.10
CA PRO A 29 2.66 12.55 -6.97
C PRO A 29 1.94 12.96 -8.25
N ALA A 30 2.28 14.15 -8.78
CA ALA A 30 1.62 14.72 -9.96
C ALA A 30 1.57 13.75 -11.15
N LEU A 31 2.64 12.98 -11.37
CA LEU A 31 2.74 11.97 -12.43
C LEU A 31 1.68 10.85 -12.33
N PHE A 32 1.19 10.56 -11.12
CA PHE A 32 0.27 9.44 -10.85
C PHE A 32 -1.12 9.92 -10.41
N ARG A 33 -1.41 11.22 -10.52
CA ARG A 33 -2.68 11.82 -10.08
C ARG A 33 -3.89 11.17 -10.75
N ASP A 34 -3.73 10.80 -12.02
CA ASP A 34 -4.76 10.15 -12.83
C ASP A 34 -4.63 8.63 -12.88
N ALA A 35 -3.73 8.04 -12.07
CA ALA A 35 -3.41 6.62 -12.17
C ALA A 35 -4.61 5.71 -11.93
N VAL A 36 -4.83 4.72 -12.79
CA VAL A 36 -5.94 3.76 -12.68
C VAL A 36 -5.37 2.36 -12.54
N ALA A 37 -5.92 1.60 -11.58
CA ALA A 37 -5.62 0.19 -11.50
C ALA A 37 -6.42 -0.55 -12.58
N GLU A 38 -5.72 -1.22 -13.49
CA GLU A 38 -6.31 -1.97 -14.61
C GLU A 38 -6.28 -3.47 -14.34
N ASP A 39 -5.34 -3.94 -13.51
CA ASP A 39 -5.21 -5.37 -13.25
C ASP A 39 -6.33 -5.81 -12.28
N PRO A 40 -7.17 -6.80 -12.65
CA PRO A 40 -8.28 -7.24 -11.81
C PRO A 40 -7.85 -7.67 -10.42
N ARG A 41 -6.65 -8.24 -10.27
CA ARG A 41 -6.12 -8.69 -8.97
C ARG A 41 -5.78 -7.52 -8.06
N VAL A 42 -5.39 -6.38 -8.64
CA VAL A 42 -5.10 -5.15 -7.91
C VAL A 42 -6.40 -4.49 -7.44
N LEU A 43 -7.42 -4.47 -8.31
CA LEU A 43 -8.76 -3.97 -7.96
C LEU A 43 -9.42 -4.81 -6.86
N ASP A 44 -9.34 -6.13 -7.00
CA ASP A 44 -9.84 -7.09 -6.01
C ASP A 44 -9.09 -6.98 -4.67
N TRP A 45 -7.77 -6.78 -4.69
CA TRP A 45 -7.02 -6.45 -3.47
C TRP A 45 -7.52 -5.17 -2.80
N ALA A 46 -7.74 -4.09 -3.56
CA ALA A 46 -8.27 -2.84 -3.01
C ALA A 46 -9.65 -3.05 -2.39
N GLN A 47 -10.54 -3.79 -3.04
CA GLN A 47 -11.85 -4.11 -2.49
C GLN A 47 -11.74 -4.91 -1.17
N ARG A 48 -10.84 -5.90 -1.09
CA ARG A 48 -10.60 -6.66 0.16
C ARG A 48 -10.10 -5.78 1.29
N VAL A 49 -9.14 -4.89 1.03
CA VAL A 49 -8.62 -3.96 2.04
C VAL A 49 -9.74 -3.03 2.52
N ALA A 50 -10.59 -2.52 1.61
CA ALA A 50 -11.75 -1.72 1.98
C ALA A 50 -12.74 -2.49 2.86
N ALA A 51 -13.00 -3.78 2.58
CA ALA A 51 -13.87 -4.63 3.40
C ALA A 51 -13.34 -4.88 4.82
N HIS A 52 -12.02 -4.81 5.02
CA HIS A 52 -11.37 -4.92 6.33
C HIS A 52 -11.27 -3.58 7.06
N ALA A 53 -11.62 -2.47 6.42
CA ALA A 53 -11.56 -1.17 7.06
C ALA A 53 -12.57 -1.08 8.21
N ARG A 54 -12.16 -0.45 9.31
CA ARG A 54 -12.98 -0.21 10.50
C ARG A 54 -12.78 1.22 10.97
N ARG A 55 -13.84 1.83 11.51
CA ARG A 55 -13.72 3.11 12.22
C ARG A 55 -13.33 2.85 13.67
N THR A 56 -12.31 3.55 14.14
CA THR A 56 -11.93 3.57 15.55
C THR A 56 -12.91 4.43 16.36
N PRO A 57 -12.94 4.33 17.69
CA PRO A 57 -13.76 5.20 18.53
C PRO A 57 -13.49 6.70 18.32
N GLY A 58 -12.26 7.06 17.95
CA GLY A 58 -11.86 8.44 17.60
C GLY A 58 -12.24 8.88 16.18
N GLY A 59 -13.01 8.08 15.44
CA GLY A 59 -13.49 8.39 14.10
C GLY A 59 -12.49 8.14 12.95
N ALA A 60 -11.22 7.86 13.27
CA ALA A 60 -10.22 7.50 12.28
C ALA A 60 -10.52 6.13 11.64
N VAL A 61 -10.15 5.95 10.38
CA VAL A 61 -10.26 4.67 9.69
C VAL A 61 -8.95 3.91 9.82
N THR A 62 -9.04 2.66 10.24
CA THR A 62 -7.91 1.71 10.31
C THR A 62 -8.23 0.45 9.49
N VAL A 63 -7.22 -0.36 9.23
CA VAL A 63 -7.36 -1.66 8.58
C VAL A 63 -6.39 -2.66 9.20
N ALA A 64 -6.89 -3.86 9.47
CA ALA A 64 -6.09 -5.00 9.92
C ALA A 64 -6.69 -6.30 9.38
N GLY A 65 -5.86 -7.31 9.19
CA GLY A 65 -6.29 -8.64 8.69
C GLY A 65 -6.40 -8.74 7.16
N ALA A 66 -6.33 -7.62 6.44
CA ALA A 66 -6.22 -7.64 4.99
C ALA A 66 -4.84 -8.11 4.54
N ARG A 67 -4.79 -8.91 3.46
CA ARG A 67 -3.52 -9.29 2.83
C ARG A 67 -2.84 -8.07 2.22
N SER A 68 -1.51 -8.10 2.18
CA SER A 68 -0.68 -7.13 1.47
C SER A 68 -0.67 -7.40 -0.04
N LEU A 69 -0.11 -6.51 -0.84
CA LEU A 69 0.06 -6.66 -2.29
C LEU A 69 1.53 -6.46 -2.67
N LEU A 70 2.07 -7.37 -3.47
CA LEU A 70 3.41 -7.30 -4.03
C LEU A 70 3.32 -7.27 -5.57
N LEU A 71 3.64 -6.12 -6.14
CA LEU A 71 3.71 -5.88 -7.58
C LEU A 71 5.14 -6.11 -8.07
N LEU A 72 5.34 -7.10 -8.94
CA LEU A 72 6.63 -7.47 -9.50
C LEU A 72 6.64 -7.25 -11.01
N GLY A 73 7.82 -7.02 -11.58
CA GLY A 73 8.02 -7.00 -13.02
C GLY A 73 9.03 -5.94 -13.46
N PRO A 74 9.49 -5.96 -14.72
CA PRO A 74 10.52 -5.05 -15.22
C PRO A 74 10.18 -3.57 -15.08
N THR A 75 11.20 -2.70 -15.20
CA THR A 75 11.00 -1.25 -15.27
C THR A 75 10.04 -0.88 -16.40
N GLY A 76 9.13 0.06 -16.14
CA GLY A 76 8.22 0.57 -17.16
C GLY A 76 6.93 -0.24 -17.37
N THR A 77 6.72 -1.38 -16.69
CA THR A 77 5.51 -2.19 -16.84
C THR A 77 4.26 -1.65 -16.12
N GLY A 78 4.37 -0.51 -15.43
CA GLY A 78 3.23 0.18 -14.80
C GLY A 78 2.98 -0.18 -13.33
N LYS A 79 3.91 -0.81 -12.61
CA LYS A 79 3.75 -1.16 -11.18
C LYS A 79 3.34 0.02 -10.30
N THR A 80 4.08 1.12 -10.33
CA THR A 80 3.78 2.33 -9.54
C THR A 80 2.43 2.94 -9.94
N HIS A 81 2.06 2.89 -11.23
CA HIS A 81 0.76 3.35 -11.71
C HIS A 81 -0.38 2.48 -11.15
N GLN A 82 -0.25 1.16 -11.20
CA GLN A 82 -1.20 0.22 -10.59
C GLN A 82 -1.31 0.43 -9.07
N ALA A 83 -0.18 0.69 -8.39
CA ALA A 83 -0.15 0.93 -6.95
C ALA A 83 -0.95 2.19 -6.56
N PHE A 84 -0.68 3.33 -7.20
CA PHE A 84 -1.49 4.55 -6.96
C PHE A 84 -2.94 4.39 -7.43
N GLY A 85 -3.16 3.63 -8.50
CA GLY A 85 -4.50 3.24 -8.95
C GLY A 85 -5.27 2.45 -7.89
N ALA A 86 -4.60 1.56 -7.16
CA ALA A 86 -5.18 0.81 -6.06
C ALA A 86 -5.55 1.71 -4.89
N LEU A 87 -4.68 2.67 -4.52
CA LEU A 87 -4.97 3.68 -3.49
C LEU A 87 -6.18 4.54 -3.86
N ARG A 88 -6.32 4.91 -5.14
CA ARG A 88 -7.50 5.64 -5.64
C ARG A 88 -8.76 4.76 -5.64
N ALA A 89 -8.63 3.48 -6.01
CA ALA A 89 -9.75 2.52 -5.96
C ALA A 89 -10.27 2.34 -4.52
N LEU A 90 -9.38 2.25 -3.53
CA LEU A 90 -9.75 2.21 -2.11
C LEU A 90 -10.63 3.39 -1.70
N ALA A 91 -10.26 4.61 -2.11
CA ALA A 91 -11.02 5.81 -1.80
C ALA A 91 -12.42 5.81 -2.45
N ARG A 92 -12.59 5.15 -3.60
CA ARG A 92 -13.88 5.01 -4.30
C ARG A 92 -14.83 4.05 -3.58
N HIS A 93 -14.34 3.11 -2.78
CA HIS A 93 -15.17 2.25 -1.93
C HIS A 93 -15.68 2.96 -0.66
N GLY A 94 -15.63 4.30 -0.60
CA GLY A 94 -16.10 5.09 0.54
C GLY A 94 -15.16 5.06 1.77
N VAL A 95 -13.99 4.43 1.64
CA VAL A 95 -13.03 4.29 2.74
C VAL A 95 -11.99 5.41 2.66
N ARG A 96 -12.04 6.35 3.62
CA ARG A 96 -11.00 7.38 3.80
C ARG A 96 -9.88 6.86 4.71
N LEU A 97 -9.17 5.85 4.23
CA LEU A 97 -8.07 5.22 4.97
C LEU A 97 -6.85 6.15 5.00
N GLY A 98 -6.23 6.31 6.16
CA GLY A 98 -4.92 6.94 6.25
C GLY A 98 -3.87 6.05 5.58
N TRP A 99 -3.10 6.59 4.64
CA TRP A 99 -2.02 5.85 3.98
C TRP A 99 -0.77 6.71 3.87
N ARG A 100 0.37 6.02 3.74
CA ARG A 100 1.69 6.60 3.49
C ARG A 100 2.31 5.93 2.27
N SER A 101 3.05 6.68 1.47
CA SER A 101 3.81 6.18 0.32
C SER A 101 5.21 6.74 0.38
N GLU A 102 6.21 5.88 0.24
CA GLU A 102 7.62 6.26 0.17
C GLU A 102 8.30 5.43 -0.92
N SER A 103 9.26 6.01 -1.64
CA SER A 103 10.24 5.16 -2.33
C SER A 103 11.12 4.49 -1.28
N ALA A 104 11.70 3.32 -1.59
CA ALA A 104 12.63 2.67 -0.67
C ALA A 104 13.81 3.61 -0.32
N ALA A 105 14.33 4.32 -1.33
CA ALA A 105 15.42 5.28 -1.14
C ALA A 105 15.04 6.42 -0.18
N ASP A 106 13.85 7.01 -0.33
CA ASP A 106 13.38 8.09 0.53
C ASP A 106 13.08 7.61 1.94
N LEU A 107 12.49 6.42 2.09
CA LEU A 107 12.26 5.78 3.37
C LEU A 107 13.58 5.64 4.15
N TYR A 108 14.61 5.11 3.50
CA TYR A 108 15.92 4.98 4.12
C TYR A 108 16.56 6.36 4.38
N ALA A 109 16.46 7.30 3.45
CA ALA A 109 17.00 8.65 3.68
C ALA A 109 16.36 9.34 4.90
N ALA A 110 15.04 9.18 5.08
CA ALA A 110 14.30 9.76 6.20
C ALA A 110 14.66 9.13 7.55
N LEU A 111 14.99 7.83 7.56
CA LEU A 111 15.31 7.06 8.76
C LEU A 111 16.79 7.05 9.12
N ARG A 112 17.65 7.65 8.29
CA ARG A 112 19.08 7.70 8.55
C ARG A 112 19.33 8.53 9.82
N PRO A 113 20.04 8.01 10.85
CA PRO A 113 20.27 8.73 12.08
C PRO A 113 20.95 10.08 11.85
N THR A 114 20.40 11.13 12.43
CA THR A 114 20.98 12.49 12.44
C THR A 114 20.79 13.09 13.83
N GLN A 115 21.65 14.04 14.24
CA GLN A 115 21.60 14.62 15.59
C GLN A 115 20.30 15.39 15.89
N SER A 116 19.55 15.78 14.85
CA SER A 116 18.39 16.67 14.96
C SER A 116 17.04 15.98 14.73
N ARG A 117 17.02 14.68 14.39
CA ARG A 117 15.77 13.96 14.06
C ARG A 117 15.55 12.75 14.95
N ASP A 118 14.34 12.65 15.48
CA ASP A 118 13.82 11.45 16.16
C ASP A 118 13.44 10.38 15.13
N THR A 119 14.46 9.69 14.61
CA THR A 119 14.31 8.65 13.57
C THR A 119 13.56 7.43 14.07
N GLU A 120 13.56 7.15 15.37
CA GLU A 120 12.80 6.05 15.97
C GLU A 120 11.30 6.35 16.00
N ARG A 121 10.92 7.57 16.35
CA ARG A 121 9.54 8.02 16.19
C ARG A 121 9.11 7.96 14.73
N GLU A 122 9.97 8.39 13.80
CA GLU A 122 9.66 8.33 12.37
C GLU A 122 9.48 6.90 11.88
N LEU A 123 10.34 5.97 12.30
CA LEU A 123 10.17 4.56 12.01
C LEU A 123 8.86 4.02 12.60
N TRP A 124 8.51 4.43 13.82
CA TRP A 124 7.22 4.06 14.42
C TRP A 124 6.04 4.55 13.59
N THR A 125 6.07 5.77 13.06
CA THR A 125 4.99 6.29 12.18
C THR A 125 4.88 5.51 10.87
N VAL A 126 6.02 5.12 10.27
CA VAL A 126 6.06 4.22 9.10
C VAL A 126 5.37 2.90 9.45
N MET A 127 5.83 2.23 10.51
CA MET A 127 5.41 0.89 10.89
C MET A 127 3.92 0.81 11.21
N THR A 128 3.36 1.84 11.86
CA THR A 128 1.99 1.84 12.38
C THR A 128 0.96 2.52 11.47
N SER A 129 1.39 3.11 10.35
CA SER A 129 0.47 3.70 9.37
C SER A 129 -0.59 2.67 8.91
N PRO A 130 -1.88 3.05 8.76
CA PRO A 130 -2.92 2.06 8.45
C PRO A 130 -2.66 1.30 7.14
N LEU A 131 -2.11 1.99 6.14
CA LEU A 131 -1.60 1.38 4.90
C LEU A 131 -0.27 2.04 4.53
N LEU A 132 0.73 1.20 4.23
CA LEU A 132 2.05 1.65 3.78
C LEU A 132 2.33 1.13 2.38
N MET A 133 2.58 2.06 1.46
CA MET A 133 3.14 1.77 0.14
C MET A 133 4.65 1.99 0.16
N ILE A 134 5.41 1.00 -0.30
CA ILE A 134 6.85 1.13 -0.53
C ILE A 134 7.11 0.89 -2.02
N ASP A 135 7.47 1.95 -2.72
CA ASP A 135 7.80 1.88 -4.15
C ASP A 135 9.27 1.49 -4.35
N ASP A 136 9.49 0.57 -5.27
CA ASP A 136 10.78 0.05 -5.70
C ASP A 136 11.67 -0.45 -4.56
N LEU A 137 11.13 -1.38 -3.76
CA LEU A 137 11.78 -1.90 -2.55
C LEU A 137 13.20 -2.46 -2.80
N ALA A 138 13.46 -2.97 -4.00
CA ALA A 138 14.76 -3.54 -4.36
C ALA A 138 15.73 -2.56 -5.05
N ALA A 139 15.35 -1.29 -5.27
CA ALA A 139 16.24 -0.31 -5.90
C ALA A 139 17.33 0.24 -4.96
N ALA A 140 17.10 0.18 -3.64
CA ALA A 140 18.11 0.61 -2.69
C ALA A 140 19.25 -0.41 -2.60
N LYS A 141 20.48 0.10 -2.41
CA LYS A 141 21.65 -0.76 -2.21
C LYS A 141 21.47 -1.59 -0.92
N PRO A 142 21.61 -2.93 -0.98
CA PRO A 142 21.59 -3.76 0.21
C PRO A 142 22.72 -3.38 1.17
N SER A 143 22.40 -3.31 2.44
CA SER A 143 23.33 -3.09 3.55
C SER A 143 22.70 -3.65 4.82
N ALA A 144 23.52 -3.98 5.82
CA ALA A 144 23.00 -4.49 7.10
C ALA A 144 21.96 -3.53 7.72
N TRP A 145 22.15 -2.22 7.55
CA TRP A 145 21.23 -1.22 8.07
C TRP A 145 19.92 -1.14 7.27
N THR A 146 19.95 -1.15 5.93
CA THR A 146 18.72 -1.17 5.12
C THR A 146 17.94 -2.48 5.31
N GLU A 147 18.64 -3.61 5.47
CA GLU A 147 18.04 -4.90 5.84
C GLU A 147 17.36 -4.84 7.21
N GLU A 148 18.02 -4.26 8.22
CA GLU A 148 17.45 -4.09 9.56
C GLU A 148 16.17 -3.24 9.54
N ILE A 149 16.20 -2.07 8.89
CA ILE A 149 15.03 -1.19 8.77
C ILE A 149 13.89 -1.92 8.06
N THR A 150 14.17 -2.59 6.94
CA THR A 150 13.16 -3.36 6.21
C THR A 150 12.58 -4.47 7.06
N TYR A 151 13.43 -5.20 7.79
CA TYR A 151 13.00 -6.24 8.71
C TYR A 151 12.08 -5.69 9.79
N ARG A 152 12.42 -4.57 10.43
CA ARG A 152 11.59 -3.94 11.47
C ARG A 152 10.22 -3.55 10.90
N VAL A 153 10.18 -2.90 9.73
CA VAL A 153 8.94 -2.50 9.06
C VAL A 153 8.07 -3.71 8.70
N VAL A 154 8.63 -4.67 7.98
CA VAL A 154 7.88 -5.84 7.52
C VAL A 154 7.44 -6.70 8.70
N ASN A 155 8.31 -6.91 9.70
CA ASN A 155 8.00 -7.75 10.86
C ASN A 155 6.87 -7.15 11.71
N HIS A 156 6.92 -5.85 12.01
CA HIS A 156 5.84 -5.21 12.77
C HIS A 156 4.51 -5.34 12.03
N ARG A 157 4.48 -4.97 10.75
CA ARG A 157 3.25 -5.00 9.95
C ARG A 157 2.73 -6.42 9.74
N TYR A 158 3.62 -7.40 9.60
CA TYR A 158 3.27 -8.82 9.57
C TYR A 158 2.59 -9.26 10.88
N ALA A 159 3.19 -8.96 12.02
CA ALA A 159 2.68 -9.35 13.34
C ALA A 159 1.33 -8.69 13.68
N HIS A 160 1.11 -7.46 13.22
CA HIS A 160 -0.12 -6.70 13.45
C HIS A 160 -1.10 -6.76 12.28
N GLN A 161 -0.83 -7.58 11.26
CA GLN A 161 -1.65 -7.76 10.06
C GLN A 161 -2.02 -6.43 9.38
N LEU A 162 -1.08 -5.48 9.33
CA LEU A 162 -1.25 -4.19 8.66
C LEU A 162 -0.84 -4.32 7.18
N PRO A 163 -1.70 -3.91 6.22
CA PRO A 163 -1.46 -4.16 4.81
C PRO A 163 -0.30 -3.32 4.26
N LEU A 164 0.53 -3.96 3.44
CA LEU A 164 1.59 -3.36 2.65
C LEU A 164 1.22 -3.35 1.16
N LEU A 165 1.64 -2.31 0.45
CA LEU A 165 1.61 -2.25 -1.01
C LEU A 165 3.04 -2.04 -1.52
N ILE A 166 3.66 -3.07 -2.06
CA ILE A 166 5.07 -3.06 -2.44
C ILE A 166 5.18 -3.15 -3.95
N THR A 167 6.08 -2.36 -4.53
CA THR A 167 6.55 -2.58 -5.91
C THR A 167 8.02 -2.99 -5.91
N SER A 168 8.41 -3.82 -6.88
CA SER A 168 9.81 -4.22 -7.08
C SER A 168 10.08 -4.53 -8.55
N ASN A 169 11.23 -4.09 -9.04
CA ASN A 169 11.74 -4.48 -10.36
C ASN A 169 12.41 -5.86 -10.35
N GLU A 170 12.83 -6.33 -9.17
CA GLU A 170 13.48 -7.63 -9.01
C GLU A 170 12.46 -8.77 -8.93
N PRO A 171 12.77 -9.94 -9.51
CA PRO A 171 11.98 -11.14 -9.32
C PRO A 171 12.11 -11.63 -7.86
N LEU A 172 11.21 -12.51 -7.45
CA LEU A 172 11.09 -12.93 -6.06
C LEU A 172 12.37 -13.57 -5.52
N GLU A 173 13.05 -14.36 -6.35
CA GLU A 173 14.27 -15.07 -6.00
C GLU A 173 15.35 -14.08 -5.57
N ARG A 174 15.39 -12.91 -6.23
CA ARG A 174 16.32 -11.83 -5.93
C ARG A 174 15.89 -11.02 -4.71
N ILE A 175 14.59 -10.87 -4.46
CA ILE A 175 14.08 -10.25 -3.22
C ILE A 175 14.63 -10.98 -1.98
N ARG A 176 14.70 -12.32 -2.01
CA ARG A 176 15.31 -13.12 -0.93
C ARG A 176 16.78 -12.78 -0.71
N THR A 177 17.55 -12.63 -1.78
CA THR A 177 18.97 -12.25 -1.69
C THR A 177 19.16 -10.82 -1.18
N VAL A 178 18.27 -9.90 -1.55
CA VAL A 178 18.38 -8.46 -1.26
C VAL A 178 17.89 -8.12 0.15
N LEU A 179 16.82 -8.76 0.61
CA LEU A 179 16.15 -8.42 1.88
C LEU A 179 16.36 -9.47 2.99
N GLY A 180 16.99 -10.60 2.66
CA GLY A 180 17.20 -11.72 3.55
C GLY A 180 15.99 -12.63 3.72
N ASP A 181 16.27 -13.86 4.16
CA ASP A 181 15.30 -14.97 4.25
C ASP A 181 14.09 -14.65 5.12
N ARG A 182 14.30 -13.95 6.23
CA ARG A 182 13.24 -13.63 7.20
C ARG A 182 12.21 -12.65 6.63
N VAL A 183 12.66 -11.67 5.86
CA VAL A 183 11.77 -10.69 5.21
C VAL A 183 11.05 -11.35 4.05
N ALA A 184 11.78 -12.06 3.19
CA ALA A 184 11.21 -12.75 2.05
C ALA A 184 10.13 -13.78 2.44
N SER A 185 10.36 -14.54 3.52
CA SER A 185 9.38 -15.49 4.06
C SER A 185 8.08 -14.81 4.50
N ARG A 186 8.17 -13.72 5.27
CA ARG A 186 6.99 -12.94 5.69
C ARG A 186 6.25 -12.34 4.52
N LEU A 187 6.97 -11.73 3.57
CA LEU A 187 6.37 -11.17 2.36
C LEU A 187 5.67 -12.26 1.55
N ALA A 188 6.27 -13.43 1.38
CA ALA A 188 5.65 -14.55 0.68
C ALA A 188 4.33 -15.00 1.31
N GLN A 189 4.24 -15.01 2.64
CA GLN A 189 3.04 -15.42 3.35
C GLN A 189 1.94 -14.33 3.35
N MET A 190 2.32 -13.07 3.57
CA MET A 190 1.36 -11.98 3.79
C MET A 190 0.87 -11.27 2.51
N THR A 191 1.55 -11.46 1.37
CA THR A 191 1.22 -10.73 0.12
C THR A 191 0.44 -11.57 -0.88
N ASP A 192 -0.52 -10.94 -1.55
CA ASP A 192 -0.99 -11.36 -2.86
C ASP A 192 0.04 -10.89 -3.90
N ARG A 193 0.39 -11.78 -4.84
CA ARG A 193 1.43 -11.50 -5.82
C ARG A 193 0.83 -11.20 -7.19
N VAL A 194 1.27 -10.11 -7.78
CA VAL A 194 0.87 -9.70 -9.13
C VAL A 194 2.15 -9.40 -9.91
N VAL A 195 2.41 -10.24 -10.91
CA VAL A 195 3.51 -10.02 -11.85
C VAL A 195 2.96 -9.26 -13.05
N LEU A 196 3.49 -8.06 -13.29
CA LEU A 196 3.18 -7.22 -14.43
C LEU A 196 4.24 -7.43 -15.52
N THR A 197 3.78 -7.95 -16.64
CA THR A 197 4.58 -8.15 -17.85
C THR A 197 4.12 -7.18 -18.93
N GLY A 198 5.02 -6.82 -19.84
CA GLY A 198 4.68 -5.99 -20.99
C GLY A 198 5.81 -5.06 -21.39
N PRO A 199 5.62 -4.32 -22.49
CA PRO A 199 6.58 -3.31 -22.93
C PRO A 199 6.70 -2.18 -21.91
N ASP A 200 7.83 -1.46 -21.96
CA ASP A 200 8.00 -0.23 -21.18
C ASP A 200 7.00 0.82 -21.68
N ARG A 201 5.95 1.04 -20.88
CA ARG A 201 4.88 1.98 -21.20
C ARG A 201 5.39 3.43 -21.29
N ARG A 202 6.55 3.74 -20.70
CA ARG A 202 7.16 5.08 -20.78
C ARG A 202 7.79 5.36 -22.14
N ARG A 203 8.14 4.32 -22.90
CA ARG A 203 8.72 4.42 -24.25
C ARG A 203 7.66 4.43 -25.36
N GLN A 204 6.40 4.15 -25.03
CA GLN A 204 5.31 4.12 -26.01
C GLN A 204 4.58 5.45 -26.15
N THR A 205 4.84 6.40 -25.25
CA THR A 205 4.26 7.76 -25.28
C THR A 205 5.19 8.78 -25.94
N GLY A 206 6.12 8.33 -26.79
CA GLY A 206 7.06 9.19 -27.53
C GLY A 206 6.62 9.44 -28.96
#